data_AF-A0A960CY56-F1
#
_entry.id   AF-A0A960CY56-F1
#
_cell.length_a   1.000
_cell.length_b   1.000
_cell.length_c   1.000
_cell.angle_alpha   90.00
_cell.angle_beta   90.00
_cell.angle_gamma   90.00
#
_symmetry.space_group_name_H-M   'P 1'
#
loop_
_entity.id
_entity.type
_entity.pdbx_description
1 polymer ?
#
loop_
_entity_poly.entity_id
_entity_poly.type
_entity_poly.pdbx_seq_one_letter_code
_entity_poly.pdbx_strand_id
1 'polypeptide(L)'
;MKLNLLLDDIQLNKTADSAGTMGALDANITWSSDGIRQTVQDAIPFLGGLVSGVNTSPSDGTIEIKGAIGTVRAKPQVSDGGLTLQVVELTGLGFTLPRETVQPALDAFTSTLTKNLPMGIHADSVQVTDTGVTAKFITRNATIPNGQQDPCFAGL
;
A
#
# COMPACT_ATOMS: atom_id res chain seq x y z
N MET A 1 3.41 8.94 6.79
CA MET A 1 3.73 7.51 6.60
C MET A 1 5.08 7.24 7.26
N LYS A 2 5.29 6.05 7.82
CA LYS A 2 6.58 5.59 8.35
C LYS A 2 6.95 4.24 7.71
N LEU A 3 8.21 4.08 7.32
CA LEU A 3 8.77 2.84 6.81
C LEU A 3 9.88 2.38 7.77
N ASN A 4 9.79 1.13 8.21
CA ASN A 4 10.88 0.42 8.86
C ASN A 4 11.35 -0.70 7.94
N LEU A 5 12.64 -0.72 7.60
CA LEU A 5 13.22 -1.65 6.64
C LEU A 5 14.37 -2.41 7.32
N LEU A 6 14.27 -3.73 7.35
CA LEU A 6 15.34 -4.61 7.77
C LEU A 6 15.83 -5.39 6.54
N LEU A 7 17.13 -5.35 6.31
CA LEU A 7 17.81 -6.11 5.26
C LEU A 7 18.80 -7.05 5.94
N ASP A 8 18.82 -8.31 5.54
CA ASP A 8 19.69 -9.34 6.09
C ASP A 8 20.48 -10.05 4.98
N ASP A 9 21.68 -10.50 5.32
CA ASP A 9 22.62 -11.22 4.46
C ASP A 9 22.81 -10.53 3.09
N ILE A 10 23.25 -9.27 3.13
CA ILE A 10 23.62 -8.53 1.92
C ILE A 10 25.04 -8.87 1.52
N GLN A 11 25.22 -9.42 0.33
CA GLN A 11 26.53 -9.69 -0.25
C GLN A 11 26.67 -8.94 -1.57
N LEU A 12 27.52 -7.92 -1.59
CA LEU A 12 27.80 -7.16 -2.80
C LEU A 12 28.94 -7.83 -3.57
N ASN A 13 28.60 -8.43 -4.70
CA ASN A 13 29.56 -9.01 -5.64
C ASN A 13 29.15 -8.63 -7.05
N LYS A 14 29.57 -7.44 -7.47
CA LYS A 14 29.12 -6.82 -8.72
C LYS A 14 29.64 -7.63 -9.92
N THR A 15 28.70 -8.06 -10.76
CA THR A 15 28.94 -8.73 -12.03
C THR A 15 28.26 -7.95 -13.16
N ALA A 16 28.38 -8.41 -14.40
CA ALA A 16 27.65 -7.83 -15.53
C ALA A 16 26.13 -7.92 -15.33
N ASP A 17 25.64 -8.92 -14.60
CA ASP A 17 24.21 -9.26 -14.54
C ASP A 17 23.56 -8.99 -13.17
N SER A 18 24.34 -8.66 -12.14
CA SER A 18 23.83 -8.41 -10.78
C SER A 18 24.78 -7.54 -9.96
N ALA A 19 24.25 -6.74 -9.04
CA ALA A 19 25.02 -6.00 -8.04
C ALA A 19 25.34 -6.84 -6.77
N GLY A 20 24.68 -7.98 -6.57
CA GLY A 20 24.84 -8.81 -5.38
C GLY A 20 23.60 -9.64 -5.03
N THR A 21 23.59 -10.18 -3.81
CA THR A 21 22.48 -10.98 -3.26
C THR A 21 22.01 -10.43 -1.93
N MET A 22 20.78 -10.76 -1.56
CA MET A 22 20.14 -10.41 -0.29
C MET A 22 19.36 -11.61 0.23
N GLY A 23 19.73 -12.13 1.40
CA GLY A 23 19.04 -13.27 2.01
C GLY A 23 17.61 -12.94 2.43
N ALA A 24 17.36 -11.76 3.01
CA ALA A 24 16.03 -11.35 3.42
C ALA A 24 15.81 -9.83 3.42
N LEU A 25 14.57 -9.44 3.15
CA LEU A 25 14.05 -8.09 3.38
C LEU A 25 12.74 -8.20 4.17
N ASP A 26 12.61 -7.42 5.23
CA ASP A 26 11.35 -7.22 5.95
C ASP A 26 11.07 -5.71 6.04
N ALA A 27 10.05 -5.27 5.32
CA ALA A 27 9.58 -3.89 5.31
C ALA A 27 8.24 -3.79 6.06
N ASN A 28 8.19 -2.99 7.11
CA ASN A 28 6.96 -2.64 7.82
C ASN A 28 6.60 -1.19 7.51
N ILE A 29 5.45 -1.00 6.88
CA ILE A 29 4.91 0.32 6.54
C ILE A 29 3.77 0.60 7.49
N THR A 30 3.83 1.74 8.18
CA THR A 30 2.76 2.23 9.04
C THR A 30 2.20 3.53 8.48
N TRP A 31 0.89 3.54 8.26
CA TRP A 31 0.14 4.68 7.75
C TRP A 31 -0.90 5.10 8.77
N SER A 32 -0.72 6.28 9.36
CA SER A 32 -1.73 6.84 10.28
C SER A 32 -3.00 7.21 9.53
N SER A 33 -4.14 7.25 10.24
CA SER A 33 -5.42 7.74 9.70
C SER A 33 -5.29 9.12 9.06
N ASP A 34 -4.55 10.05 9.68
CA ASP A 34 -4.26 11.37 9.11
C ASP A 34 -3.43 11.29 7.82
N GLY A 35 -2.46 10.38 7.78
CA GLY A 35 -1.67 10.16 6.57
C GLY A 35 -2.50 9.56 5.44
N ILE A 36 -3.41 8.63 5.74
CA ILE A 36 -4.33 8.04 4.75
C ILE A 36 -5.27 9.14 4.25
N ARG A 37 -5.82 9.95 5.15
CA ARG A 37 -6.64 11.13 4.81
C ARG A 37 -5.89 12.00 3.80
N GLN A 38 -4.68 12.44 4.14
CA GLN A 38 -3.90 13.32 3.26
C GLN A 38 -3.68 12.70 1.87
N THR A 39 -3.33 11.42 1.81
CA THR A 39 -3.12 10.75 0.52
C THR A 39 -4.39 10.65 -0.32
N VAL A 40 -5.53 10.39 0.29
CA VAL A 40 -6.82 10.40 -0.43
C VAL A 40 -7.15 11.82 -0.90
N GLN A 41 -6.83 12.85 -0.12
CA GLN A 41 -7.01 14.25 -0.52
C GLN A 41 -6.16 14.60 -1.75
N ASP A 42 -4.90 14.15 -1.77
CA ASP A 42 -3.97 14.43 -2.85
C ASP A 42 -4.28 13.60 -4.11
N ALA A 43 -4.81 12.39 -3.95
CA ALA A 43 -5.09 11.47 -5.05
C ALA A 43 -6.39 11.78 -5.82
N ILE A 44 -7.33 12.52 -5.23
CA ILE A 44 -8.62 12.83 -5.86
C ILE A 44 -8.71 14.32 -6.21
N PRO A 45 -8.52 14.70 -7.49
CA PRO A 45 -8.69 16.07 -7.94
C PRO A 45 -10.09 16.61 -7.63
N PHE A 46 -10.18 17.88 -7.23
CA PHE A 46 -11.42 18.64 -6.94
C PHE A 46 -12.26 18.16 -5.74
N LEU A 47 -12.25 16.87 -5.40
CA LEU A 47 -13.04 16.28 -4.30
C LEU A 47 -12.19 15.98 -3.06
N GLY A 48 -10.86 16.00 -3.17
CA GLY A 48 -9.96 15.76 -2.05
C GLY A 48 -10.23 16.68 -0.85
N GLY A 49 -10.47 17.98 -1.10
CA GLY A 49 -10.80 18.93 -0.02
C GLY A 49 -12.07 18.60 0.78
N LEU A 50 -12.90 17.69 0.28
CA LEU A 50 -14.12 17.24 0.95
C LEU A 50 -13.87 16.07 1.92
N VAL A 51 -12.68 15.46 1.92
CA VAL A 51 -12.34 14.38 2.85
C VAL A 51 -12.14 14.96 4.25
N SER A 52 -13.07 14.67 5.14
CA SER A 52 -13.11 15.22 6.50
C SER A 52 -12.33 14.36 7.50
N GLY A 53 -12.20 13.05 7.25
CA GLY A 53 -11.56 12.15 8.21
C GLY A 53 -11.39 10.71 7.72
N VAL A 54 -10.56 9.96 8.45
CA VAL A 54 -10.43 8.51 8.32
C VAL A 54 -10.60 7.91 9.71
N ASN A 55 -11.56 6.98 9.83
CA ASN A 55 -11.75 6.16 11.02
C ASN A 55 -11.25 4.74 10.74
N THR A 56 -10.68 4.10 11.75
CA THR A 56 -10.24 2.71 11.66
C THR A 56 -11.05 1.84 12.61
N SER A 57 -11.30 0.61 12.20
CA SER A 57 -11.96 -0.40 13.04
C SER A 57 -11.14 -1.69 12.98
N PRO A 58 -10.22 -1.90 13.94
CA PRO A 58 -9.42 -3.13 13.99
C PRO A 58 -10.26 -4.40 14.17
N SER A 59 -11.39 -4.29 14.86
CA SER A 59 -12.27 -5.42 15.19
C SER A 59 -12.86 -6.11 13.95
N ASP A 60 -13.15 -5.36 12.89
CA ASP A 60 -13.62 -5.92 11.62
C ASP A 60 -12.60 -5.79 10.47
N GLY A 61 -11.47 -5.13 10.75
CA GLY A 61 -10.36 -4.92 9.85
C GLY A 61 -10.67 -3.90 8.75
N THR A 62 -11.48 -2.88 9.03
CA THR A 62 -11.90 -1.90 8.02
C THR A 62 -11.41 -0.49 8.31
N ILE A 63 -11.31 0.30 7.24
CA ILE A 63 -11.11 1.74 7.28
C ILE A 63 -12.35 2.42 6.70
N GLU A 64 -12.73 3.54 7.28
CA GLU A 64 -13.85 4.36 6.84
C GLU A 64 -13.32 5.75 6.48
N ILE A 65 -13.44 6.11 5.21
CA ILE A 65 -13.07 7.41 4.67
C ILE A 65 -14.33 8.26 4.62
N LYS A 66 -14.31 9.40 5.31
CA LYS A 66 -15.43 10.34 5.38
C LYS A 66 -15.21 11.48 4.40
N GLY A 67 -16.17 11.69 3.50
CA GLY A 67 -16.26 12.84 2.62
C GLY A 67 -17.42 13.76 3.01
N ALA A 68 -17.48 14.95 2.39
CA ALA A 68 -18.57 15.91 2.63
C ALA A 68 -19.94 15.41 2.16
N ILE A 69 -19.97 14.48 1.19
CA ILE A 69 -21.18 14.00 0.53
C ILE A 69 -21.49 12.52 0.81
N GLY A 70 -20.65 11.83 1.59
CA GLY A 70 -20.77 10.38 1.80
C GLY A 70 -19.60 9.74 2.55
N THR A 71 -19.70 8.43 2.79
CA THR A 71 -18.64 7.61 3.41
C THR A 71 -18.30 6.40 2.57
N VAL A 72 -17.04 5.99 2.63
CA VAL A 72 -16.52 4.77 2.00
C VAL A 72 -15.92 3.90 3.08
N ARG A 73 -16.50 2.72 3.30
CA ARG A 73 -15.92 1.68 4.17
C ARG A 73 -15.23 0.65 3.31
N ALA A 74 -13.93 0.44 3.55
CA ALA A 74 -13.11 -0.50 2.81
C ALA A 74 -12.30 -1.40 3.73
N LYS A 75 -11.99 -2.61 3.28
CA LYS A 75 -11.17 -3.60 3.98
C LYS A 75 -9.85 -3.79 3.25
N PRO A 76 -8.70 -3.43 3.86
CA PRO A 76 -7.39 -3.77 3.34
C PRO A 76 -7.16 -5.28 3.38
N GLN A 77 -6.65 -5.84 2.28
CA GLN A 77 -6.33 -7.26 2.18
C GLN A 77 -5.05 -7.47 1.36
N VAL A 78 -4.37 -8.60 1.60
CA VAL A 78 -3.31 -9.09 0.72
C VAL A 78 -3.95 -10.02 -0.31
N SER A 79 -3.67 -9.78 -1.60
CA SER A 79 -4.06 -10.67 -2.70
C SER A 79 -2.95 -10.70 -3.73
N ASP A 80 -2.60 -11.89 -4.21
CA ASP A 80 -1.62 -12.10 -5.30
C ASP A 80 -0.26 -11.39 -5.06
N GLY A 81 0.19 -11.34 -3.80
CA GLY A 81 1.43 -10.65 -3.41
C GLY A 81 1.33 -9.12 -3.43
N GLY A 82 0.15 -8.55 -3.68
CA GLY A 82 -0.15 -7.13 -3.61
C GLY A 82 -1.04 -6.77 -2.43
N LEU A 83 -1.23 -5.46 -2.24
CA LEU A 83 -2.27 -4.92 -1.39
C LEU A 83 -3.52 -4.69 -2.24
N THR A 84 -4.68 -4.89 -1.66
CA THR A 84 -5.99 -4.60 -2.25
C THR A 84 -6.87 -3.91 -1.21
N LEU A 85 -7.87 -3.16 -1.68
CA LEU A 85 -8.87 -2.52 -0.83
C LEU A 85 -10.25 -2.95 -1.31
N GLN A 86 -10.91 -3.82 -0.55
CA GLN A 86 -12.27 -4.26 -0.86
C GLN A 86 -13.28 -3.26 -0.33
N VAL A 87 -14.15 -2.71 -1.18
CA VAL A 87 -15.27 -1.88 -0.72
C VAL A 87 -16.30 -2.75 0.00
N VAL A 88 -16.55 -2.43 1.26
CA VAL A 88 -17.57 -3.07 2.10
C VAL A 88 -18.88 -2.30 2.00
N GLU A 89 -18.81 -0.97 2.04
CA GLU A 89 -19.98 -0.10 2.03
C GLU A 89 -19.66 1.25 1.39
N LEU A 90 -20.63 1.80 0.65
CA LEU A 90 -20.61 3.16 0.13
C LEU A 90 -21.93 3.83 0.47
N THR A 91 -21.87 4.97 1.14
CA THR A 91 -23.04 5.81 1.42
C THR A 91 -22.84 7.21 0.86
N GLY A 92 -23.90 7.84 0.36
CA GLY A 92 -23.86 9.24 -0.05
C GLY A 92 -25.24 9.84 -0.31
N LEU A 93 -25.46 11.09 0.11
CA LEU A 93 -26.70 11.87 -0.12
C LEU A 93 -28.03 11.11 0.17
N GLY A 94 -28.04 10.21 1.16
CA GLY A 94 -29.22 9.42 1.54
C GLY A 94 -29.42 8.11 0.75
N PHE A 95 -28.48 7.75 -0.13
CA PHE A 95 -28.52 6.52 -0.92
C PHE A 95 -27.22 5.71 -0.76
N THR A 96 -27.31 4.40 -0.95
CA THR A 96 -26.14 3.52 -1.06
C THR A 96 -25.67 3.47 -2.52
N LEU A 97 -24.40 3.76 -2.77
CA LEU A 97 -23.83 3.70 -4.13
C LEU A 97 -23.35 2.28 -4.47
N PRO A 98 -23.42 1.84 -5.74
CA PRO A 98 -22.89 0.53 -6.12
C PRO A 98 -21.36 0.50 -5.99
N ARG A 99 -20.82 -0.53 -5.32
CA ARG A 99 -19.37 -0.73 -5.13
C ARG A 99 -18.58 -0.78 -6.45
N GLU A 100 -19.24 -1.22 -7.52
CA GLU A 100 -18.69 -1.38 -8.87
C GLU A 100 -18.23 -0.04 -9.46
N THR A 101 -18.72 1.08 -8.93
CA THR A 101 -18.34 2.43 -9.37
C THR A 101 -16.99 2.90 -8.81
N VAL A 102 -16.56 2.37 -7.65
CA VAL A 102 -15.36 2.84 -6.93
C VAL A 102 -14.25 1.79 -6.92
N GLN A 103 -14.61 0.50 -6.92
CA GLN A 103 -13.65 -0.61 -6.85
C GLN A 103 -12.52 -0.52 -7.91
N PRO A 104 -12.78 -0.21 -9.19
CA PRO A 104 -11.70 -0.12 -10.19
C PRO A 104 -10.65 0.96 -9.90
N ALA A 105 -11.06 2.08 -9.29
CA ALA A 105 -10.14 3.15 -8.92
C ALA A 105 -9.26 2.74 -7.73
N LEU A 106 -9.83 2.04 -6.75
CA LEU A 106 -9.08 1.50 -5.61
C LEU A 106 -8.11 0.39 -6.06
N ASP A 107 -8.52 -0.46 -6.99
CA ASP A 107 -7.67 -1.51 -7.56
C ASP A 107 -6.48 -0.89 -8.32
N ALA A 108 -6.73 0.16 -9.13
CA ALA A 108 -5.67 0.87 -9.83
C ALA A 108 -4.67 1.54 -8.86
N PHE A 109 -5.18 2.18 -7.81
CA PHE A 109 -4.34 2.80 -6.78
C PHE A 109 -3.47 1.76 -6.07
N THR A 110 -4.07 0.67 -5.58
CA THR A 110 -3.35 -0.36 -4.83
C THR A 110 -2.38 -1.15 -5.70
N SER A 111 -2.69 -1.35 -6.99
CA SER A 111 -1.77 -1.91 -7.97
C SER A 111 -0.53 -1.02 -8.16
N THR A 112 -0.70 0.31 -8.17
CA THR A 112 0.45 1.24 -8.27
C THR A 112 1.42 1.10 -7.10
N LEU A 113 0.92 0.74 -5.91
CA LEU A 113 1.77 0.54 -4.72
C LEU A 113 2.61 -0.74 -4.76
N THR A 114 2.22 -1.73 -5.57
CA THR A 114 2.76 -3.10 -5.46
C THR A 114 3.33 -3.67 -6.75
N LYS A 115 2.87 -3.21 -7.91
CA LYS A 115 3.20 -3.81 -9.22
C LYS A 115 4.67 -3.70 -9.63
N ASN A 116 5.37 -2.65 -9.18
CA ASN A 116 6.75 -2.35 -9.59
C ASN A 116 7.75 -2.52 -8.43
N LEU A 117 7.42 -3.32 -7.43
CA LEU A 117 8.36 -3.61 -6.35
C LEU A 117 9.45 -4.56 -6.87
N PRO A 118 10.73 -4.21 -6.74
CA PRO A 118 11.83 -5.00 -7.30
C PRO A 118 12.07 -6.28 -6.48
N MET A 119 12.97 -7.14 -6.96
CA MET A 119 13.52 -8.25 -6.17
C MET A 119 12.47 -9.23 -5.60
N GLY A 120 11.30 -9.33 -6.24
CA GLY A 120 10.20 -10.19 -5.78
C GLY A 120 9.58 -9.76 -4.45
N ILE A 121 9.77 -8.48 -4.05
CA ILE A 121 9.12 -7.93 -2.86
C ILE A 121 7.61 -7.98 -3.06
N HIS A 122 6.91 -8.57 -2.10
CA HIS A 122 5.47 -8.73 -2.13
C HIS A 122 4.87 -8.47 -0.74
N ALA A 123 3.59 -8.15 -0.70
CA ALA A 123 2.83 -8.00 0.53
C ALA A 123 2.69 -9.37 1.22
N ASP A 124 3.04 -9.42 2.50
CA ASP A 124 2.92 -10.57 3.38
C ASP A 124 1.65 -10.46 4.23
N SER A 125 1.43 -9.29 4.84
CA SER A 125 0.28 -9.06 5.71
C SER A 125 -0.14 -7.60 5.73
N VAL A 126 -1.41 -7.37 6.07
CA VAL A 126 -1.96 -6.03 6.31
C VAL A 126 -2.91 -6.09 7.50
N GLN A 127 -2.82 -5.08 8.36
CA GLN A 127 -3.58 -4.99 9.60
C GLN A 127 -4.09 -3.57 9.80
N VAL A 128 -5.38 -3.44 10.13
CA VAL A 128 -5.95 -2.19 10.63
C VAL A 128 -5.66 -2.08 12.12
N THR A 129 -5.18 -0.92 12.56
CA THR A 129 -4.89 -0.59 13.96
C THR A 129 -5.78 0.56 14.44
N ASP A 130 -5.77 0.86 15.73
CA ASP A 130 -6.59 1.93 16.30
C ASP A 130 -6.26 3.32 15.72
N THR A 131 -5.10 3.47 15.10
CA THR A 131 -4.59 4.76 14.59
C THR A 131 -4.27 4.77 13.11
N GLY A 132 -4.53 3.67 12.39
CA GLY A 132 -4.18 3.57 10.98
C GLY A 132 -4.15 2.15 10.43
N VAL A 133 -3.22 1.92 9.51
CA VAL A 133 -2.96 0.63 8.87
C VAL A 133 -1.47 0.32 8.91
N THR A 134 -1.12 -0.93 9.17
CA THR A 134 0.24 -1.45 9.03
C THR A 134 0.25 -2.54 7.97
N ALA A 135 1.21 -2.47 7.05
CA ALA A 135 1.44 -3.50 6.04
C ALA A 135 2.88 -4.02 6.13
N LYS A 136 3.04 -5.32 5.99
CA LYS A 136 4.34 -5.99 5.94
C LYS A 136 4.61 -6.45 4.51
N PHE A 137 5.80 -6.15 4.01
CA PHE A 137 6.31 -6.63 2.74
C PHE A 137 7.60 -7.41 2.96
N ILE A 138 7.78 -8.48 2.22
CA ILE A 138 8.96 -9.34 2.36
C ILE A 138 9.54 -9.72 1.00
N THR A 139 10.84 -10.04 1.01
CA THR A 139 11.45 -10.91 0.01
C THR A 139 12.47 -11.82 0.69
N ARG A 140 12.82 -12.94 0.04
CA ARG A 140 13.79 -13.94 0.51
C ARG A 140 14.66 -14.38 -0.65
N ASN A 141 15.96 -14.56 -0.40
CA ASN A 141 16.96 -15.02 -1.36
C ASN A 141 16.90 -14.26 -2.69
N ALA A 142 16.91 -12.93 -2.61
CA ALA A 142 16.79 -12.05 -3.76
C ALA A 142 18.13 -11.76 -4.42
N THR A 143 18.12 -11.64 -5.74
CA THR A 143 19.22 -11.07 -6.53
C THR A 143 19.02 -9.56 -6.63
N ILE A 144 20.06 -8.80 -6.28
CA ILE A 144 20.06 -7.35 -6.40
C ILE A 144 20.36 -7.02 -7.88
N PRO A 145 19.43 -6.40 -8.61
CA PRO A 145 19.65 -6.03 -10.00
C PRO A 145 20.72 -4.94 -10.10
N ASN A 146 21.41 -4.89 -11.23
CA ASN A 146 22.30 -3.77 -11.50
C ASN A 146 21.50 -2.53 -11.95
N GLY A 147 22.12 -1.35 -11.90
CA GLY A 147 21.47 -0.10 -12.26
C GLY A 147 21.01 0.02 -13.72
N GLN A 148 21.45 -0.87 -14.61
CA GLN A 148 20.97 -0.94 -15.99
C GLN A 148 19.66 -1.74 -16.13
N GLN A 149 19.45 -2.72 -15.24
CA GLN A 149 18.26 -3.55 -15.19
C GLN A 149 17.12 -2.89 -14.44
N ASP A 150 17.44 -2.14 -13.38
CA ASP A 150 16.44 -1.48 -12.54
C ASP A 150 16.91 -0.07 -12.12
N PRO A 151 16.17 0.99 -12.50
CA PRO A 151 16.50 2.37 -12.13
C PRO A 151 16.62 2.61 -10.62
N CYS A 152 15.94 1.84 -9.77
CA CYS A 152 16.06 1.94 -8.32
C CYS A 152 17.50 1.71 -7.83
N PHE A 153 18.32 1.01 -8.63
CA PHE A 153 19.69 0.62 -8.30
C PHE A 153 20.74 1.36 -9.14
N ALA A 154 20.35 2.42 -9.85
CA ALA A 154 21.24 3.21 -10.71
C ALA A 154 22.46 3.83 -9.99
N GLY A 155 22.43 3.92 -8.66
CA GLY A 155 23.51 4.44 -7.83
C GLY A 155 24.47 3.40 -7.23
N LEU A 156 24.31 2.10 -7.54
CA LEU A 156 25.14 1.00 -7.03
C LEU A 156 26.17 0.48 -8.05
#